data_AF-A0A843L345-F1
#
_entry.id   AF-A0A843L345-F1
#
_cell.length_a   1.000
_cell.length_b   1.000
_cell.length_c   1.000
_cell.angle_alpha   90.00
_cell.angle_beta   90.00
_cell.angle_gamma   90.00
#
_symmetry.space_group_name_H-M   'P 1'
#
loop_
_entity.id
_entity.type
_entity.pdbx_description
1 polymer ?
#
loop_
_entity_poly.entity_id
_entity_poly.type
_entity_poly.pdbx_seq_one_letter_code
_entity_poly.pdbx_strand_id
1 'polypeptide(L)' 'MDMKYVQTTCPYCGTGCTFNLVVKDGKAVGT' A
#
# COMPACT_ATOMS: atom_id res chain seq x y z
N MET A 1 18.34 -1.46 -2.99
CA MET A 1 17.23 -1.57 -2.02
C MET A 1 16.02 -0.97 -2.70
N ASP A 2 15.05 -1.81 -3.06
CA ASP A 2 13.92 -1.42 -3.91
C ASP A 2 12.76 -0.99 -3.03
N MET A 3 12.31 0.25 -3.16
CA MET A 3 11.15 0.80 -2.45
C MET A 3 10.12 1.30 -3.45
N LYS A 4 8.90 0.78 -3.34
CA LYS A 4 7.79 1.12 -4.21
C LYS A 4 6.59 1.55 -3.38
N TYR A 5 5.98 2.65 -3.78
CA TYR A 5 4.68 3.08 -3.27
C TYR A 5 3.60 2.58 -4.21
N VAL A 6 2.72 1.73 -3.71
CA VAL A 6 1.59 1.19 -4.46
C VAL A 6 0.32 1.83 -3.95
N GLN A 7 -0.31 2.66 -4.77
CA GLN A 7 -1.61 3.22 -4.43
C GLN A 7 -2.66 2.10 -4.49
N THR A 8 -3.33 1.86 -3.37
CA THR A 8 -4.37 0.83 -3.24
C THR A 8 -5.61 1.42 -2.58
N THR A 9 -6.75 0.78 -2.79
CA THR A 9 -8.00 1.12 -2.13
C THR A 9 -8.03 0.49 -0.74
N CYS A 10 -8.59 1.21 0.23
CA CYS A 10 -8.80 0.80 1.61
C CYS A 10 -9.62 -0.52 1.66
N PRO A 11 -9.01 -1.66 2.07
CA PRO A 11 -9.73 -2.92 2.14
C PRO A 11 -10.65 -3.02 3.36
N TYR A 12 -10.55 -2.08 4.32
CA TYR A 12 -11.31 -2.14 5.56
C TYR A 12 -12.81 -1.89 5.37
N CYS A 13 -13.16 -0.87 4.60
CA CYS A 13 -14.54 -0.38 4.52
C CYS A 13 -15.10 -0.33 3.09
N GLY A 14 -14.28 -0.49 2.06
CA GLY A 14 -14.73 -0.45 0.66
C GLY A 14 -15.32 0.91 0.22
N THR A 15 -15.18 1.96 1.04
CA THR A 15 -15.72 3.30 0.77
C THR A 15 -14.96 4.08 -0.31
N GLY A 16 -13.93 3.47 -0.90
CA GLY A 16 -13.15 4.06 -2.00
C GLY A 16 -12.00 4.96 -1.55
N CYS A 17 -11.70 5.06 -0.25
CA CYS A 17 -10.52 5.78 0.22
C CYS A 17 -9.24 5.10 -0.31
N THR A 18 -8.26 5.89 -0.74
CA THR A 18 -6.98 5.38 -1.24
C THR A 18 -5.86 5.65 -0.25
N PHE A 19 -4.91 4.73 -0.16
CA PHE A 19 -3.68 4.89 0.61
C PHE A 19 -2.50 4.27 -0.15
N ASN A 20 -1.29 4.63 0.25
CA ASN A 20 -0.07 4.13 -0.38
C ASN A 20 0.54 3.02 0.46
N LEU A 21 0.50 1.80 -0.06
CA LEU A 21 1.20 0.66 0.52
C LEU A 21 2.69 0.77 0.22
N VAL A 22 3.52 0.75 1.25
CA VAL A 22 4.97 0.79 1.11
C VAL A 22 5.48 -0.63 0.94
N VAL A 23 5.97 -0.95 -0.25
CA VAL A 23 6.59 -2.24 -0.57
C VAL A 23 8.10 -2.07 -0.62
N LYS A 24 8.81 -2.83 0.19
CA LYS A 24 10.27 -2.84 0.24
C LYS A 24 10.78 -4.25 0.03
N ASP A 25 11.66 -4.43 -0.93
CA ASP A 25 12.26 -5.73 -1.28
C ASP A 25 11.20 -6.84 -1.47
N GLY A 26 10.07 -6.48 -2.10
CA GLY A 26 8.94 -7.37 -2.39
C GLY A 26 8.00 -7.65 -1.21
N LYS A 27 8.23 -7.05 -0.04
CA LYS A 27 7.38 -7.20 1.15
C LYS A 27 6.69 -5.90 1.50
N ALA A 28 5.43 -5.97 1.93
CA ALA A 28 4.73 -4.83 2.51
C ALA A 28 5.37 -4.51 3.88
N VAL A 29 5.87 -3.28 4.03
CA VAL A 29 6.52 -2.81 5.26
C VAL A 29 5.75 -1.68 5.96
N GLY A 30 4.66 -1.21 5.35
CA GLY A 30 3.79 -0.19 5.93
C GLY A 30 2.54 0.04 5.08
N THR A 31 1.50 0.53 5.74
CA THR A 31 0.19 0.93 5.18
C THR A 31 -0.10 2.35 5.61
#